data_AF-A0A496L3Z7-F1
#
_entry.id   AF-A0A496L3Z7-F1
#
_cell.length_a   1.000
_cell.length_b   1.000
_cell.length_c   1.000
_cell.angle_alpha   90.00
_cell.angle_beta   90.00
_cell.angle_gamma   90.00
#
_symmetry.space_group_name_H-M   'P 1'
#
loop_
_entity.id
_entity.type
_entity.pdbx_description
1 polymer ?
#
loop_
_entity_poly.entity_id
_entity_poly.type
_entity_poly.pdbx_seq_one_letter_code
_entity_poly.pdbx_strand_id
1 'polypeptide(L)'
;MARVQAAKFDSDKKDIIEMATQTNLFFTSQVKALCQTYKFDSDRLWLLKQMYPYIVDRQRAFLLADLLSYSDLKEEFRKYAQSIDAGK
;
A
#
# COMPACT_ATOMS: atom_id res chain seq x y z
N MET A 1 16.00 -12.37 -19.25
CA MET A 1 14.95 -13.20 -18.62
C MET A 1 14.54 -12.73 -17.22
N ALA A 2 15.46 -12.32 -16.33
CA ALA A 2 15.13 -11.91 -14.95
C ALA A 2 14.08 -10.78 -14.83
N ARG A 3 14.14 -9.74 -15.68
CA ARG A 3 13.16 -8.63 -15.63
C ARG A 3 11.74 -9.04 -16.00
N VAL A 4 11.58 -9.98 -16.94
CA VAL A 4 10.26 -10.48 -17.38
C VAL A 4 9.63 -11.33 -16.27
N GLN A 5 10.43 -12.16 -15.58
CA GLN A 5 9.96 -12.96 -14.45
C GLN A 5 9.58 -12.09 -13.24
N ALA A 6 10.37 -11.05 -12.95
CA ALA A 6 10.05 -10.09 -11.90
C ALA A 6 8.73 -9.35 -12.19
N ALA A 7 8.54 -8.87 -13.42
CA ALA A 7 7.30 -8.20 -13.82
C ALA A 7 6.08 -9.12 -13.70
N LYS A 8 6.20 -10.40 -14.08
CA LYS A 8 5.12 -11.39 -13.91
C LYS A 8 4.78 -11.59 -12.43
N PHE A 9 5.79 -11.79 -11.59
CA PHE A 9 5.59 -12.00 -10.16
C PHE A 9 4.98 -10.79 -9.45
N ASP A 10 5.37 -9.57 -9.85
CA ASP A 10 4.78 -8.36 -9.29
C ASP A 10 3.33 -8.16 -9.74
N SER A 11 2.98 -8.53 -10.98
CA SER A 11 1.58 -8.57 -11.43
C SER A 11 0.75 -9.54 -10.59
N ASP A 12 1.22 -10.78 -10.42
CA ASP A 12 0.51 -11.80 -9.65
C ASP A 12 0.24 -11.33 -8.20
N LYS A 13 1.20 -10.62 -7.59
CA LYS A 13 1.00 -10.02 -6.25
C LYS A 13 -0.06 -8.92 -6.24
N LYS A 14 -0.07 -8.06 -7.26
CA LYS A 14 -1.04 -6.94 -7.33
C LYS A 14 -2.45 -7.48 -7.44
N ASP A 15 -2.65 -8.48 -8.30
CA ASP A 15 -3.94 -9.16 -8.47
C ASP A 15 -4.43 -9.80 -7.16
N ILE A 16 -3.52 -10.46 -6.42
CA ILE A 16 -3.85 -11.05 -5.11
C ILE A 16 -4.25 -9.98 -4.09
N ILE A 17 -3.55 -8.84 -4.04
CA ILE A 17 -3.88 -7.75 -3.12
C ILE A 17 -5.24 -7.14 -3.47
N GLU A 18 -5.51 -6.89 -4.75
CA GLU A 18 -6.79 -6.36 -5.20
C GLU A 18 -7.94 -7.30 -4.80
N MET A 19 -7.83 -8.60 -5.07
CA MET A 19 -8.82 -9.60 -4.64
C MET A 19 -8.97 -9.64 -3.11
N ALA A 20 -7.87 -9.58 -2.36
CA ALA A 20 -7.92 -9.62 -0.90
C ALA A 20 -8.64 -8.40 -0.31
N THR A 21 -8.47 -7.21 -0.91
CA THR A 21 -9.14 -5.99 -0.45
C THR A 21 -10.65 -5.97 -0.67
N GLN A 22 -11.17 -6.77 -1.61
CA GLN A 22 -12.61 -6.86 -1.86
C GLN A 22 -13.38 -7.56 -0.74
N THR A 23 -12.72 -8.41 0.04
CA THR A 23 -13.37 -9.32 1.01
C THR A 23 -12.82 -9.20 2.42
N ASN A 24 -11.69 -8.53 2.61
CA ASN A 24 -11.00 -8.48 3.91
C ASN A 24 -10.70 -7.06 4.36
N LEU A 25 -10.60 -6.92 5.68
CA LEU A 25 -10.04 -5.74 6.33
C LEU A 25 -8.66 -6.08 6.91
N PHE A 26 -7.84 -5.06 7.08
CA PHE A 26 -6.44 -5.23 7.48
C PHE A 26 -6.07 -4.34 8.65
N PHE A 27 -5.21 -4.84 9.52
CA PHE A 27 -4.48 -3.99 10.45
C PHE A 27 -3.32 -3.29 9.75
N THR A 28 -2.97 -2.11 10.22
CA THR A 28 -1.82 -1.32 9.76
C THR A 28 -0.53 -2.15 9.79
N SER A 29 -0.36 -3.04 10.78
CA SER A 29 0.79 -3.95 10.88
C SER A 29 0.86 -4.96 9.72
N GLN A 30 -0.28 -5.45 9.25
CA GLN A 30 -0.35 -6.38 8.10
C GLN A 30 -0.01 -5.64 6.80
N VAL A 31 -0.57 -4.45 6.60
CA VAL A 31 -0.24 -3.60 5.44
C VAL A 31 1.24 -3.25 5.43
N LYS A 32 1.82 -2.93 6.60
CA LYS A 32 3.26 -2.69 6.74
C LYS A 32 4.10 -3.89 6.31
N ALA A 33 3.75 -5.10 6.76
CA ALA A 33 4.48 -6.31 6.39
C ALA A 33 4.43 -6.57 4.88
N LEU A 34 3.26 -6.41 4.25
CA LEU A 34 3.10 -6.55 2.80
C LEU A 34 3.91 -5.50 2.03
N CYS A 35 3.84 -4.24 2.45
CA CYS A 35 4.58 -3.13 1.86
C CYS A 35 6.11 -3.37 1.86
N GLN A 36 6.64 -3.94 2.94
CA GLN A 36 8.07 -4.27 3.06
C GLN A 36 8.54 -5.37 2.08
N THR A 37 7.63 -6.14 1.47
CA THR A 37 7.98 -7.13 0.43
C THR A 37 8.30 -6.47 -0.92
N TYR A 38 7.92 -5.20 -1.11
CA TYR A 38 8.22 -4.45 -2.32
C TYR A 38 9.55 -3.72 -2.20
N LYS A 39 10.33 -3.77 -3.28
CA LYS A 39 11.64 -3.14 -3.38
C LYS A 39 11.55 -1.65 -3.71
N PHE A 40 10.61 -1.27 -4.57
CA PHE A 40 10.51 0.08 -5.11
C PHE A 40 9.38 0.85 -4.45
N ASP A 41 9.64 2.13 -4.17
CA ASP A 41 8.64 3.01 -3.55
C ASP A 41 7.39 3.22 -4.42
N SER A 42 7.51 3.13 -5.74
CA SER A 42 6.36 3.21 -6.65
C SER A 42 5.34 2.12 -6.37
N ASP A 43 5.81 0.89 -6.13
CA ASP A 43 4.92 -0.24 -5.82
C ASP A 43 4.43 -0.20 -4.38
N ARG A 44 5.27 0.26 -3.45
CA ARG A 44 4.85 0.53 -2.07
C ARG A 44 3.71 1.55 -2.03
N LEU A 45 3.87 2.68 -2.72
CA LEU A 45 2.85 3.73 -2.78
C LEU A 45 1.55 3.22 -3.38
N TRP A 46 1.62 2.44 -4.46
CA TRP A 46 0.45 1.77 -5.03
C TRP A 46 -0.25 0.90 -3.97
N LEU A 47 0.49 0.02 -3.29
CA LEU A 47 -0.07 -0.89 -2.29
C LEU A 47 -0.71 -0.12 -1.12
N LEU A 48 0.00 0.89 -0.60
CA LEU A 48 -0.51 1.71 0.50
C LEU A 48 -1.83 2.39 0.11
N LYS A 49 -1.94 2.92 -1.11
CA LYS A 49 -3.20 3.51 -1.62
C LYS A 49 -4.30 2.48 -1.78
N GLN A 50 -4.02 1.32 -2.39
CA GLN A 50 -5.00 0.26 -2.58
C GLN A 50 -5.57 -0.26 -1.25
N MET A 51 -4.72 -0.42 -0.23
CA MET A 51 -5.13 -1.02 1.03
C MET A 51 -5.69 -0.02 2.05
N TYR A 52 -5.37 1.28 1.95
CA TYR A 52 -5.77 2.29 2.93
C TYR A 52 -7.28 2.30 3.27
N PRO A 53 -8.21 2.22 2.30
CA PRO A 53 -9.65 2.24 2.58
C PRO A 53 -10.12 1.09 3.47
N TYR A 54 -9.37 -0.01 3.51
CA TYR A 54 -9.70 -1.27 4.18
C TYR A 54 -8.94 -1.48 5.50
N ILE A 55 -8.21 -0.47 5.97
CA ILE A 55 -7.53 -0.50 7.28
C ILE A 55 -8.52 -0.29 8.43
N VAL A 56 -8.46 -1.17 9.44
CA VAL A 56 -9.34 -1.10 10.63
C VAL A 56 -8.85 -0.13 11.71
N ASP A 57 -7.54 -0.08 11.95
CA ASP A 57 -6.90 0.76 12.97
C ASP A 57 -6.33 2.04 12.35
N ARG A 58 -7.20 2.79 11.66
CA ARG A 58 -6.84 3.93 10.80
C ARG A 58 -6.02 5.02 11.50
N GLN A 59 -6.20 5.22 12.80
CA GLN A 59 -5.41 6.13 13.62
C GLN A 59 -3.90 5.79 13.66
N ARG A 60 -3.50 4.58 13.24
CA ARG A 60 -2.10 4.14 13.14
C ARG A 60 -1.55 4.19 11.71
N ALA A 61 -2.40 4.38 10.70
CA ALA A 61 -2.02 4.29 9.29
C ALA A 61 -1.02 5.39 8.86
N PHE A 62 -0.89 6.48 9.63
CA PHE A 62 0.13 7.50 9.39
C PHE A 62 1.57 6.94 9.42
N LEU A 63 1.80 5.85 10.17
CA LEU A 63 3.10 5.16 10.26
C LEU A 63 3.51 4.52 8.93
N LEU A 64 2.57 4.29 8.01
CA LEU A 64 2.86 3.68 6.71
C LEU A 64 3.61 4.61 5.78
N ALA A 65 3.52 5.93 5.99
CA ALA A 65 4.30 6.91 5.23
C ALA A 65 5.81 6.70 5.43
N ASP A 66 6.26 6.21 6.59
CA ASP A 66 7.67 6.00 6.87
C ASP A 66 8.28 4.80 6.12
N LEU A 67 7.45 4.02 5.40
CA LEU A 67 7.88 2.94 4.51
C LEU A 67 8.32 3.44 3.13
N LEU A 68 8.00 4.70 2.81
CA LEU A 68 8.47 5.38 1.61
C LEU A 68 9.77 6.13 1.93
N SER A 69 10.68 6.14 0.99
CA SER A 69 11.99 6.77 1.11
C SER A 69 11.94 8.25 0.72
N TYR A 70 11.17 8.59 -0.33
CA TYR A 70 11.09 9.96 -0.87
C TYR A 70 9.99 10.79 -0.19
N SER A 71 10.32 12.04 0.16
CA SER A 71 9.39 12.99 0.80
C SER A 71 8.10 13.19 0.01
N ASP A 72 8.21 13.30 -1.31
CA ASP A 72 7.08 13.64 -2.16
C ASP A 72 6.05 12.51 -2.18
N LEU A 73 6.53 11.26 -2.16
CA LEU A 73 5.66 10.07 -2.08
C LEU A 73 5.01 9.94 -0.70
N LYS A 74 5.72 10.33 0.38
CA LYS A 74 5.12 10.41 1.72
C LYS A 74 3.99 11.41 1.75
N GLU A 75 4.21 12.59 1.18
CA GLU A 75 3.20 13.65 1.10
C GLU A 75 2.01 13.22 0.24
N GLU A 76 2.27 12.60 -0.91
CA GLU A 76 1.24 12.05 -1.79
C GLU A 76 0.37 11.02 -1.08
N PHE A 77 0.98 10.09 -0.34
CA PHE A 77 0.23 9.13 0.46
C PHE A 77 -0.60 9.80 1.56
N ARG A 78 -0.02 10.77 2.29
CA ARG A 78 -0.74 11.51 3.35
C ARG A 78 -1.93 12.28 2.79
N LYS A 79 -1.78 12.96 1.66
CA LYS A 79 -2.88 13.68 0.98
C LYS A 79 -3.98 12.72 0.54
N TYR A 80 -3.60 11.58 -0.04
CA TYR A 80 -4.56 10.53 -0.41
C TYR A 80 -5.33 10.02 0.82
N ALA A 81 -4.62 9.64 1.89
CA ALA A 81 -5.21 9.18 3.14
C ALA A 81 -6.22 10.19 3.71
N GLN A 82 -5.85 11.47 3.78
CA GLN A 82 -6.74 12.55 4.21
C GLN A 82 -7.98 12.69 3.31
N SER A 83 -7.83 12.56 1.99
CA SER A 83 -8.96 12.64 1.07
C SER A 83 -9.98 11.50 1.26
N ILE A 84 -9.49 10.28 1.56
CA ILE A 84 -10.35 9.13 1.86
C ILE A 84 -11.09 9.32 3.20
N ASP A 85 -10.43 9.91 4.19
CA ASP A 85 -11.04 10.14 5.50
C ASP A 85 -12.03 11.31 5.50
N ALA A 86 -11.77 12.34 4.69
CA ALA A 86 -12.69 13.48 4.52
C ALA A 86 -13.94 13.13 3.71
N GLY A 87 -13.89 12.08 2.89
CA GLY A 87 -15.02 11.60 2.10
C GLY A 87 -15.91 10.57 2.81
N LYS A 88 -15.63 10.26 4.08
CA LYS A 88 -16.42 9.36 4.93
C LYS A 88 -17.27 10.12 5.94
#